data_AF-A0A0F3GM39-F1
#
_entry.id   AF-A0A0F3GM39-F1
#
_cell.length_a   1.000
_cell.length_b   1.000
_cell.length_c   1.000
_cell.angle_alpha   90.00
_cell.angle_beta   90.00
_cell.angle_gamma   90.00
#
_symmetry.space_group_name_H-M   'P 1'
#
loop_
_entity.id
_entity.type
_entity.pdbx_description
1 polymer ?
#
loop_
_entity_poly.entity_id
_entity_poly.type
_entity_poly.pdbx_seq_one_letter_code
_entity_poly.pdbx_strand_id
1 'polypeptide(L)'
;MLTEMVIEDLRKELREFARQRDWEKFHTPKNLAMALSVEVAEVVEIFQWMKEQESTTLDDGKLRHLREEIGDVFIYLTNLADKFGIDPLEAAMDKLQRNKEKYPADVVRGKAAKYTEYLKT
;
A
#
# COMPACT_ATOMS: atom_id res chain seq x y z
N MET A 1 -9.32 17.56 -3.31
CA MET A 1 -10.67 17.85 -2.76
C MET A 1 -11.51 16.60 -2.45
N LEU A 2 -11.87 15.70 -3.38
CA LEU A 2 -12.67 14.50 -3.02
C LEU A 2 -11.84 13.37 -2.38
N THR A 3 -10.58 13.19 -2.77
CA THR A 3 -9.70 12.13 -2.27
C THR A 3 -9.03 12.46 -0.93
N GLU A 4 -8.61 13.71 -0.71
CA GLU A 4 -8.06 14.18 0.58
C GLU A 4 -9.09 14.02 1.71
N MET A 5 -10.37 14.24 1.40
CA MET A 5 -11.46 14.07 2.36
C MET A 5 -11.55 12.60 2.85
N VAL A 6 -11.33 11.62 1.96
CA VAL A 6 -11.46 10.18 2.30
C VAL A 6 -10.35 9.67 3.22
N ILE A 7 -9.09 10.05 2.97
CA ILE A 7 -7.96 9.58 3.81
C ILE A 7 -7.96 10.27 5.17
N GLU A 8 -8.27 11.56 5.20
CA GLU A 8 -8.36 12.27 6.48
C GLU A 8 -9.53 11.75 7.33
N ASP A 9 -10.66 11.41 6.72
CA ASP A 9 -11.77 10.76 7.42
C ASP A 9 -11.36 9.38 7.96
N LEU A 10 -10.64 8.56 7.18
CA LEU A 10 -10.08 7.30 7.65
C LEU A 10 -9.11 7.50 8.83
N ARG A 11 -8.19 8.48 8.75
CA ARG A 11 -7.24 8.78 9.84
C ARG A 11 -7.97 9.14 11.14
N LYS A 12 -9.04 9.95 11.05
CA LYS A 12 -9.85 10.30 12.22
C LYS A 12 -10.54 9.09 12.83
N GLU A 13 -11.17 8.25 12.01
CA GLU A 13 -11.82 7.03 12.48
C GLU A 13 -10.82 6.07 13.13
N LEU A 14 -9.61 5.90 12.55
CA LEU A 14 -8.57 5.04 13.12
C LEU A 14 -8.04 5.56 14.46
N ARG A 15 -7.84 6.88 14.59
CA ARG A 15 -7.45 7.50 15.87
C ARG A 15 -8.51 7.26 16.93
N GLU A 16 -9.78 7.50 16.60
CA GLU A 16 -10.88 7.29 17.54
C GLU A 16 -11.03 5.81 17.92
N PHE A 17 -10.92 4.90 16.95
CA PHE A 17 -10.95 3.46 17.18
C PHE A 17 -9.85 3.02 18.16
N ALA A 18 -8.63 3.51 17.98
CA ALA A 18 -7.48 3.20 18.85
C ALA A 18 -7.66 3.82 20.24
N ARG A 19 -8.11 5.07 20.31
CA ARG A 19 -8.33 5.82 21.57
C ARG A 19 -9.38 5.13 22.44
N GLN A 20 -10.51 4.73 21.87
CA GLN A 20 -11.59 4.01 22.58
C GLN A 20 -11.12 2.70 23.23
N ARG A 21 -10.04 2.12 22.72
CA ARG A 21 -9.48 0.84 23.19
C ARG A 21 -8.20 1.01 24.01
N ASP A 22 -7.73 2.24 24.23
CA ASP A 22 -6.42 2.53 24.82
C ASP A 22 -5.28 1.79 24.09
N TRP A 23 -5.38 1.71 22.76
CA TRP A 23 -4.42 1.00 21.90
C TRP A 23 -3.31 1.91 21.37
N GLU A 24 -3.44 3.23 21.54
CA GLU A 24 -2.43 4.19 21.10
C GLU A 24 -1.03 3.89 21.68
N LYS A 25 -0.98 3.31 22.90
CA LYS A 25 0.25 2.85 23.56
C LYS A 25 0.97 1.71 22.82
N PHE A 26 0.26 0.92 22.03
CA PHE A 26 0.82 -0.16 21.23
C PHE A 26 1.21 0.29 19.82
N HIS A 27 0.66 1.41 19.35
CA HIS A 27 0.90 2.00 18.02
C HIS A 27 2.22 2.77 17.96
N THR A 28 3.33 2.15 18.40
CA THR A 28 4.68 2.70 18.15
C THR A 28 5.02 2.54 16.65
N PRO A 29 5.85 3.43 16.06
CA PRO A 29 6.23 3.30 14.65
C PRO A 29 6.82 1.92 14.31
N LYS A 30 7.61 1.34 15.21
CA LYS A 30 8.16 -0.02 15.06
C LYS A 30 7.05 -1.06 14.95
N ASN A 31 6.08 -1.03 15.87
CA ASN A 31 4.99 -2.01 15.90
C ASN A 31 4.07 -1.86 14.69
N LEU A 32 3.74 -0.64 14.29
CA LEU A 32 2.93 -0.37 13.10
C LEU A 32 3.62 -0.85 11.81
N ALA A 33 4.94 -0.63 11.69
CA ALA A 33 5.70 -1.14 10.55
C ALA A 33 5.76 -2.68 10.53
N MET A 34 5.86 -3.32 11.70
CA MET A 34 5.80 -4.77 11.82
C MET A 34 4.41 -5.30 11.43
N ALA A 35 3.33 -4.71 11.96
CA ALA A 35 1.97 -5.10 11.60
C ALA A 35 1.71 -4.93 10.10
N LEU A 36 2.09 -3.79 9.52
CA LEU A 36 2.03 -3.57 8.07
C LEU A 36 2.75 -4.67 7.28
N SER A 37 3.92 -5.13 7.74
CA SER A 37 4.64 -6.21 7.05
C SER A 37 3.93 -7.55 7.12
N VAL A 38 3.18 -7.81 8.19
CA VAL A 38 2.36 -9.02 8.35
C VAL A 38 1.20 -8.99 7.37
N GLU A 39 0.42 -7.90 7.30
CA GLU A 39 -0.73 -7.84 6.39
C GLU A 39 -0.31 -7.90 4.91
N VAL A 40 0.85 -7.33 4.57
CA VAL A 40 1.41 -7.49 3.22
C VAL A 40 1.77 -8.96 2.95
N ALA A 41 2.22 -9.72 3.96
CA ALA A 41 2.48 -11.14 3.82
C ALA A 41 1.18 -11.97 3.70
N GLU A 42 0.08 -11.55 4.31
CA GLU A 42 -1.24 -12.18 4.12
C GLU A 42 -1.73 -12.01 2.67
N VAL A 43 -1.52 -10.82 2.07
CA VAL A 43 -1.73 -10.65 0.61
C VAL A 43 -0.88 -11.63 -0.19
N VAL A 44 0.39 -11.83 0.17
CA VAL A 44 1.28 -12.78 -0.52
C VAL A 44 0.77 -14.22 -0.39
N GLU A 45 0.28 -14.60 0.79
CA GLU A 45 -0.22 -15.95 1.07
C GLU A 45 -1.30 -16.38 0.09
N ILE A 46 -2.19 -15.46 -0.30
CA ILE A 46 -3.29 -15.73 -1.24
C ILE A 46 -2.76 -16.27 -2.58
N PHE A 47 -1.60 -15.79 -3.04
CA PHE A 47 -1.05 -16.10 -4.35
C PHE A 47 0.12 -17.07 -4.33
N GLN A 48 0.72 -17.35 -3.17
CA GLN A 48 2.05 -17.98 -3.07
C GLN A 48 2.19 -19.35 -3.78
N TRP A 49 1.09 -20.10 -3.93
CA TRP A 49 1.08 -21.42 -4.59
C TRP A 49 0.41 -21.43 -5.97
N MET A 50 -0.02 -20.27 -6.47
CA MET A 50 -0.66 -20.16 -7.78
C MET A 50 0.36 -20.15 -8.91
N LYS A 51 -0.02 -20.72 -10.06
CA LYS A 51 0.65 -20.39 -11.32
C LYS A 51 0.27 -18.98 -11.75
N GLU A 52 1.14 -18.37 -12.56
CA GLU A 52 0.92 -17.01 -13.08
C GLU A 52 -0.47 -16.85 -13.72
N GLN A 53 -0.89 -17.82 -14.54
CA GLN A 53 -2.19 -17.75 -15.23
C GLN A 53 -3.37 -17.82 -14.25
N GLU A 54 -3.23 -18.60 -13.17
CA GLU A 54 -4.27 -18.77 -12.13
C GLU A 54 -4.41 -17.51 -11.28
N SER A 55 -3.32 -16.75 -11.08
CA SER A 55 -3.32 -15.52 -10.27
C SER A 55 -4.20 -14.39 -10.83
N THR A 56 -4.63 -14.51 -12.10
CA THR A 56 -5.44 -13.48 -12.78
C THR A 56 -6.94 -13.59 -12.51
N THR A 57 -7.41 -14.73 -11.99
CA THR A 57 -8.83 -14.97 -11.70
C THR A 57 -8.98 -15.67 -10.35
N LEU A 58 -9.50 -14.94 -9.37
CA LEU A 58 -9.77 -15.47 -8.03
C LEU A 58 -11.22 -15.95 -7.93
N ASP A 59 -11.42 -17.04 -7.19
CA ASP A 59 -12.75 -17.42 -6.71
C ASP A 59 -13.28 -16.40 -5.68
N ASP A 60 -14.59 -16.40 -5.43
CA ASP A 60 -15.25 -15.42 -4.54
C ASP A 60 -14.67 -15.41 -3.12
N GLY A 61 -14.16 -16.55 -2.65
CA GLY A 61 -13.52 -16.67 -1.34
C GLY A 61 -12.20 -15.92 -1.29
N LYS A 62 -11.30 -16.20 -2.23
CA LYS A 62 -10.00 -15.53 -2.33
C LYS A 62 -10.12 -14.05 -2.67
N LEU A 63 -11.10 -13.66 -3.49
CA LEU A 63 -11.33 -12.25 -3.81
C LEU A 63 -11.78 -11.47 -2.57
N ARG A 64 -12.62 -12.08 -1.72
CA ARG A 64 -13.01 -11.49 -0.43
C ARG A 64 -11.83 -11.36 0.51
N HIS A 65 -11.04 -12.41 0.67
CA HIS A 65 -9.85 -12.39 1.51
C HIS A 65 -8.86 -11.31 1.03
N LEU A 66 -8.59 -11.24 -0.28
CA LEU A 66 -7.75 -10.18 -0.85
C LEU A 66 -8.27 -8.77 -0.53
N ARG A 67 -9.59 -8.58 -0.56
CA ARG A 67 -10.19 -7.28 -0.22
C ARG A 67 -9.98 -6.91 1.24
N GLU A 68 -10.07 -7.88 2.15
CA GLU A 68 -9.81 -7.71 3.58
C GLU A 68 -8.35 -7.31 3.80
N GLU A 69 -7.40 -8.07 3.25
CA GLU A 69 -5.97 -7.81 3.42
C GLU A 69 -5.50 -6.48 2.79
N ILE A 70 -6.07 -6.09 1.64
CA ILE A 70 -5.81 -4.75 1.08
C ILE A 70 -6.29 -3.66 2.05
N GLY A 71 -7.41 -3.90 2.73
CA GLY A 71 -7.92 -3.02 3.77
C GLY A 71 -6.95 -2.89 4.94
N ASP A 72 -6.47 -4.01 5.47
CA ASP A 72 -5.57 -4.04 6.62
C ASP A 72 -4.21 -3.42 6.30
N VAL A 73 -3.64 -3.71 5.13
CA VAL A 73 -2.44 -3.02 4.60
C VAL A 73 -2.65 -1.51 4.59
N PHE A 74 -3.81 -1.04 4.09
CA PHE A 74 -4.08 0.39 4.01
C PHE A 74 -4.29 1.03 5.39
N ILE A 75 -4.92 0.32 6.33
CA ILE A 75 -5.11 0.76 7.71
C ILE A 75 -3.76 0.95 8.42
N TYR A 76 -2.86 -0.03 8.37
CA TYR A 76 -1.57 0.08 9.04
C TYR A 76 -0.63 1.07 8.35
N LEU A 77 -0.66 1.18 7.02
CA LEU A 77 0.07 2.22 6.30
C LEU A 77 -0.41 3.61 6.73
N THR A 78 -1.72 3.81 6.83
CA THR A 78 -2.32 5.08 7.26
C THR A 78 -1.95 5.41 8.70
N ASN A 79 -2.06 4.46 9.63
CA ASN A 79 -1.64 4.64 11.02
C ASN A 79 -0.14 4.97 11.14
N LEU A 80 0.72 4.31 10.36
CA LEU A 80 2.16 4.56 10.37
C LEU A 80 2.47 5.95 9.83
N ALA A 81 1.90 6.33 8.69
CA ALA A 81 2.04 7.65 8.09
C ALA A 81 1.56 8.76 9.04
N ASP A 82 0.48 8.49 9.78
CA ASP A 82 -0.08 9.41 10.76
C ASP A 82 0.93 9.79 11.86
N LYS A 83 1.76 8.85 12.32
CA LYS A 83 2.81 9.11 13.33
C LYS A 83 3.86 10.12 12.87
N PHE A 84 4.00 10.33 11.57
CA PHE A 84 4.99 11.23 10.98
C PHE A 84 4.36 12.40 10.22
N GLY A 85 3.04 12.56 10.28
CA GLY A 85 2.34 13.63 9.55
C GLY A 85 2.44 13.49 8.03
N ILE A 86 2.59 12.27 7.52
CA ILE A 86 2.69 12.00 6.08
C ILE A 86 1.28 11.75 5.53
N ASP A 87 0.93 12.38 4.41
CA ASP A 87 -0.22 11.99 3.59
C ASP A 87 0.20 10.88 2.61
N PRO A 88 -0.33 9.64 2.73
CA PRO A 88 0.04 8.54 1.84
C PRO A 88 -0.27 8.80 0.37
N LEU A 89 -1.35 9.52 0.05
CA LEU A 89 -1.74 9.82 -1.32
C LEU A 89 -0.82 10.86 -1.94
N GLU A 90 -0.49 11.93 -1.21
CA GLU A 90 0.48 12.92 -1.66
C GLU A 90 1.85 12.26 -1.91
N ALA A 91 2.31 11.45 -0.95
CA ALA A 91 3.57 10.71 -1.09
C ALA A 91 3.58 9.76 -2.30
N ALA A 92 2.46 9.09 -2.58
CA ALA A 92 2.31 8.21 -3.73
C ALA A 92 2.33 9.00 -5.05
N MET A 93 1.64 10.15 -5.11
CA MET A 93 1.60 11.01 -6.30
C MET A 93 2.98 11.60 -6.64
N ASP A 94 3.70 12.09 -5.64
CA ASP A 94 5.08 12.56 -5.79
C ASP A 94 6.00 11.44 -6.26
N LYS A 95 5.83 10.23 -5.71
CA LYS A 95 6.61 9.08 -6.15
C LYS A 95 6.27 8.68 -7.59
N LEU A 96 5.00 8.74 -7.98
CA LEU A 96 4.55 8.45 -9.33
C LEU A 96 5.11 9.44 -10.35
N GLN A 97 5.14 10.73 -10.02
CA GLN A 97 5.73 11.76 -10.90
C GLN A 97 7.21 11.49 -11.16
N ARG A 98 7.98 11.23 -10.09
CA ARG A 98 9.40 10.83 -10.22
C ARG A 98 9.58 9.54 -11.02
N ASN A 99 8.66 8.58 -10.89
CA ASN A 99 8.70 7.35 -11.68
C ASN A 99 8.45 7.60 -13.18
N LYS A 100 7.55 8.53 -13.55
CA LYS A 100 7.32 8.91 -14.96
C LYS A 100 8.59 9.50 -15.61
N GLU A 101 9.29 10.36 -14.88
CA GLU A 101 10.56 10.95 -15.32
C GLU A 101 11.65 9.89 -15.46
N LYS A 102 11.69 8.94 -14.51
CA LYS A 102 12.67 7.85 -14.49
C LYS A 102 12.41 6.76 -15.55
N TYR A 103 11.17 6.60 -15.97
CA TYR A 103 10.73 5.59 -16.95
C TYR A 103 9.83 6.23 -18.03
N PRO A 104 10.40 7.02 -18.96
CA PRO A 104 9.62 7.65 -20.02
C PRO A 104 8.92 6.62 -20.90
N ALA A 105 7.63 6.83 -21.18
CA ALA A 105 6.78 5.83 -21.85
C ALA A 105 7.29 5.45 -23.25
N ASP A 106 7.81 6.40 -24.00
CA ASP A 106 8.43 6.21 -25.32
C ASP A 106 9.70 5.35 -25.28
N VAL A 107 10.40 5.34 -24.15
CA VAL A 107 11.63 4.56 -23.95
C VAL A 107 11.33 3.14 -23.46
N VAL A 108 10.40 2.99 -22.52
CA VAL A 108 10.21 1.74 -21.76
C VAL A 108 9.01 0.90 -22.20
N ARG A 109 8.16 1.38 -23.13
CA ARG A 109 6.96 0.64 -23.58
C ARG A 109 7.29 -0.80 -23.97
N GLY A 110 6.65 -1.75 -23.30
CA GLY A 110 6.82 -3.19 -23.53
C GLY A 110 8.14 -3.78 -23.02
N LYS A 111 8.92 -3.03 -22.24
CA LYS A 111 10.22 -3.45 -21.70
C LYS A 111 10.17 -3.45 -20.17
N ALA A 112 10.80 -4.44 -19.54
CA ALA A 112 10.82 -4.62 -18.08
C ALA A 112 12.22 -4.42 -17.45
N ALA A 113 13.18 -3.92 -18.22
CA ALA A 113 14.54 -3.69 -17.75
C ALA A 113 14.60 -2.55 -16.72
N LYS A 114 15.63 -2.55 -15.89
CA LYS A 114 15.82 -1.47 -14.92
C LYS A 114 16.18 -0.18 -15.66
N TYR A 115 15.76 0.98 -15.15
CA TYR A 115 16.03 2.28 -15.80
C TYR A 115 17.52 2.52 -16.15
N THR A 116 18.44 1.98 -15.34
CA THR A 116 19.89 2.02 -15.57
C THR A 116 20.32 1.36 -16.87
N GLU A 117 19.51 0.48 -17.43
CA GLU A 117 19.75 -0.22 -18.69
C GLU A 117 19.24 0.59 -19.90
N TYR A 118 18.34 1.56 -19.69
CA TYR A 118 17.85 2.45 -20.75
C TYR A 118 18.69 3.73 -20.90
N LEU A 119 19.35 4.17 -19.83
CA LEU A 119 20.18 5.39 -19.82
C LEU A 119 21.58 5.18 -20.42
N LYS A 120 21.88 4.00 -20.97
CA LYS A 120 23.08 3.78 -21.77
C LYS A 120 22.85 4.35 -23.17
N THR A 121 23.12 5.65 -23.32
CA THR A 121 23.37 6.28 -24.63
C THR A 121 24.77 6.84 -24.62
#